data_AF-A0A3V4PA05-F1
#
_entry.id   AF-A0A3V4PA05-F1
#
_cell.length_a   1.000
_cell.length_b   1.000
_cell.length_c   1.000
_cell.angle_alpha   90.00
_cell.angle_beta   90.00
_cell.angle_gamma   90.00
#
_symmetry.space_group_name_H-M   'P 1'
#
loop_
_entity.id
_entity.type
_entity.pdbx_description
1 polymer ?
#
loop_
_entity_poly.entity_id
_entity_poly.type
_entity_poly.pdbx_seq_one_letter_code
_entity_poly.pdbx_strand_id
1 'polypeptide(L)'
;MNIKQITDEAEKLITEDMQKAIDAKDQWQAEMFFNWAVGTLNFWRRLASFIVRQESDLSKWNEVNKYRDDALEKFEELVSMDRVPFLK
;
A
#
# COMPACT_ATOMS: atom_id res chain seq x y z
N MET A 1 -6.07 -15.76 -5.24
CA MET A 1 -6.16 -14.51 -4.46
C MET A 1 -6.57 -13.42 -5.44
N ASN A 2 -7.70 -12.77 -5.23
CA ASN A 2 -8.18 -11.72 -6.14
C ASN A 2 -7.59 -10.35 -5.75
N ILE A 3 -7.72 -9.35 -6.64
CA ILE A 3 -7.12 -8.03 -6.40
C ILE A 3 -7.71 -7.32 -5.17
N LYS A 4 -8.99 -7.56 -4.86
CA LYS A 4 -9.66 -6.95 -3.70
C LYS A 4 -9.06 -7.46 -2.39
N GLN A 5 -8.91 -8.78 -2.26
CA GLN A 5 -8.34 -9.43 -1.08
C GLN A 5 -6.92 -8.93 -0.76
N ILE A 6 -6.05 -8.80 -1.77
CA ILE A 6 -4.69 -8.30 -1.54
C ILE A 6 -4.67 -6.82 -1.20
N THR A 7 -5.65 -6.07 -1.68
CA THR A 7 -5.77 -4.62 -1.44
C THR A 7 -6.29 -4.38 -0.03
N ASP A 8 -7.30 -5.12 0.41
CA ASP A 8 -7.82 -5.03 1.79
C ASP A 8 -6.74 -5.38 2.83
N GLU A 9 -5.96 -6.43 2.58
CA GLU A 9 -4.85 -6.83 3.46
C GLU A 9 -3.73 -5.78 3.47
N ALA A 10 -3.34 -5.28 2.28
CA ALA A 10 -2.33 -4.23 2.18
C ALA A 10 -2.77 -2.93 2.86
N GLU A 11 -4.04 -2.53 2.71
CA GLU A 11 -4.59 -1.34 3.34
C GLU A 11 -4.51 -1.44 4.87
N LYS A 12 -4.91 -2.59 5.42
CA LYS A 12 -4.85 -2.84 6.86
C LYS A 12 -3.41 -2.73 7.37
N LEU A 13 -2.48 -3.44 6.75
CA LEU A 13 -1.07 -3.46 7.16
C LEU A 13 -0.42 -2.08 7.03
N ILE A 14 -0.63 -1.38 5.91
CA ILE A 14 -0.14 0.00 5.71
C ILE A 14 -0.69 0.92 6.79
N THR A 15 -1.99 0.83 7.08
CA THR A 15 -2.63 1.69 8.09
C THR A 15 -2.05 1.44 9.48
N GLU A 16 -1.92 0.17 9.87
CA GLU A 16 -1.35 -0.22 11.16
C GLU A 16 0.10 0.25 11.31
N ASP A 17 0.94 0.03 10.30
CA ASP A 17 2.35 0.39 10.37
C ASP A 17 2.57 1.90 10.26
N MET A 18 1.80 2.62 9.44
CA MET A 18 1.83 4.08 9.44
C MET A 18 1.42 4.67 10.78
N GLN A 19 0.40 4.11 11.45
CA GLN A 19 -0.02 4.56 12.77
C GLN A 19 1.09 4.32 13.80
N LYS A 20 1.75 3.16 13.78
CA LYS A 20 2.91 2.89 14.65
C LYS A 20 4.09 3.82 14.36
N ALA A 21 4.31 4.21 13.09
CA ALA A 21 5.34 5.18 12.74
C ALA A 21 5.02 6.56 13.29
N ILE A 22 3.76 7.01 13.19
CA ILE A 22 3.27 8.27 13.75
C ILE A 22 3.41 8.30 15.27
N ASP A 23 3.06 7.20 15.94
CA ASP A 23 3.04 7.07 17.41
C ASP A 23 4.40 6.63 17.99
N ALA A 24 5.44 6.52 17.17
CA ALA A 24 6.76 6.08 17.59
C ALA A 24 7.33 6.98 18.70
N LYS A 25 8.17 6.40 19.57
CA LYS A 25 8.78 7.13 20.69
C LYS A 25 10.19 7.63 20.38
N ASP A 26 10.78 7.13 19.31
CA ASP A 26 12.11 7.46 18.84
C ASP A 26 12.19 7.32 17.31
N GLN A 27 13.23 7.93 16.75
CA GLN A 27 13.43 7.97 15.30
C GLN A 27 13.61 6.57 14.70
N TRP A 28 14.32 5.66 15.38
CA TRP A 28 14.57 4.33 14.84
C TRP A 28 13.27 3.53 14.70
N GLN A 29 12.37 3.61 15.70
CA GLN A 29 11.04 3.01 15.61
C GLN A 29 10.22 3.63 14.47
N ALA A 30 10.24 4.97 14.35
CA ALA A 30 9.53 5.67 13.30
C ALA A 30 9.98 5.21 11.90
N GLU A 31 11.30 5.14 11.68
CA GLU A 31 11.90 4.67 10.43
C GLU A 31 11.54 3.20 10.15
N MET A 32 11.60 2.33 11.17
CA MET A 32 11.29 0.91 11.00
C MET A 32 9.85 0.69 10.54
N PHE A 33 8.87 1.28 11.23
CA PHE A 33 7.46 1.13 10.88
C PHE A 33 7.11 1.81 9.55
N PHE A 34 7.67 3.00 9.29
CA PHE A 34 7.48 3.66 7.99
C PHE A 34 8.01 2.79 6.85
N ASN A 35 9.21 2.21 7.00
CA ASN A 35 9.78 1.32 5.98
C ASN A 35 8.97 0.03 5.80
N TRP A 36 8.30 -0.48 6.83
CA TRP A 36 7.37 -1.59 6.69
C TRP A 36 6.14 -1.22 5.86
N ALA A 37 5.54 -0.05 6.11
CA ALA A 37 4.43 0.44 5.29
C ALA A 37 4.83 0.62 3.81
N VAL A 38 6.01 1.20 3.55
CA VAL A 38 6.60 1.31 2.21
C VAL A 38 6.84 -0.07 1.58
N GLY A 39 7.34 -1.03 2.36
CA GLY A 39 7.54 -2.41 1.93
C GLY A 39 6.24 -3.09 1.50
N THR A 40 5.19 -2.95 2.30
CA THR A 40 3.85 -3.48 2.01
C THR A 40 3.27 -2.88 0.72
N LEU A 41 3.36 -1.55 0.55
CA LEU A 41 2.94 -0.88 -0.68
C LEU A 41 3.66 -1.44 -1.92
N ASN A 42 4.99 -1.58 -1.83
CA ASN A 42 5.77 -2.11 -2.95
C ASN A 42 5.46 -3.58 -3.26
N PHE A 43 5.19 -4.39 -2.23
CA PHE A 43 4.78 -5.77 -2.42
C PHE A 43 3.40 -5.86 -3.06
N TRP A 44 2.44 -5.07 -2.60
CA TRP A 44 1.12 -4.95 -3.20
C TRP A 44 1.20 -4.52 -4.67
N ARG A 45 2.00 -3.50 -5.02
CA ARG A 45 2.19 -3.06 -6.42
C ARG A 45 2.61 -4.21 -7.34
N ARG A 46 3.52 -5.06 -6.87
CA ARG A 46 4.00 -6.23 -7.63
C ARG A 46 2.89 -7.27 -7.81
N LEU A 47 2.16 -7.59 -6.74
CA LEU A 47 1.06 -8.55 -6.78
C LEU A 47 -0.11 -8.05 -7.64
N ALA A 48 -0.52 -6.79 -7.48
CA ALA A 48 -1.59 -6.17 -8.25
C ALA A 48 -1.24 -6.14 -9.74
N SER A 49 0.00 -5.76 -10.09
CA SER A 49 0.48 -5.80 -11.49
C SER A 49 0.45 -7.22 -12.06
N PHE A 50 0.81 -8.22 -11.27
CA PHE A 50 0.75 -9.62 -11.69
C PHE A 50 -0.69 -10.08 -11.95
N ILE A 51 -1.63 -9.74 -11.06
CA ILE A 51 -3.06 -10.09 -11.22
C ILE A 51 -3.66 -9.40 -12.46
N VAL A 52 -3.43 -8.09 -12.64
CA VAL A 52 -3.92 -7.35 -13.82
C VAL A 52 -3.42 -7.99 -15.12
N ARG A 53 -2.15 -8.40 -15.17
CA ARG A 53 -1.54 -9.05 -16.36
C ARG A 53 -2.13 -10.42 -16.69
N GLN A 54 -2.73 -11.11 -15.73
CA GLN A 54 -3.34 -12.42 -15.95
C GLN A 54 -4.75 -12.32 -16.54
N GLU A 55 -5.40 -11.16 -16.48
CA GLU A 55 -6.74 -10.98 -17.02
C GLU A 55 -6.68 -10.81 -18.55
N SER A 56 -7.29 -11.76 -19.25
CA SER A 56 -7.31 -11.82 -20.71
C SER A 56 -8.57 -11.20 -21.31
N ASP A 57 -9.64 -11.06 -20.52
CA ASP A 57 -10.86 -10.38 -20.94
C ASP A 57 -10.66 -8.87 -20.86
N LEU A 58 -10.82 -8.16 -21.98
CA LEU A 58 -10.56 -6.72 -22.07
C LEU A 58 -11.47 -5.89 -21.13
N SER A 59 -12.73 -6.30 -20.95
CA SER A 59 -13.67 -5.57 -20.09
C SER A 59 -13.26 -5.72 -18.63
N LYS A 60 -12.94 -6.94 -18.20
CA LYS A 60 -12.45 -7.20 -16.84
C LYS A 60 -11.09 -6.60 -16.61
N TRP A 61 -10.21 -6.63 -17.61
CA TRP A 61 -8.89 -6.01 -17.54
C TRP A 61 -9.03 -4.52 -17.23
N ASN A 62 -9.90 -3.81 -17.94
CA ASN A 62 -10.16 -2.39 -17.68
C ASN A 62 -10.69 -2.14 -16.26
N GLU A 63 -11.62 -2.97 -15.78
CA GLU A 63 -12.18 -2.87 -14.42
C GLU A 63 -11.10 -3.08 -13.34
N VAL A 64 -10.33 -4.16 -13.45
CA VAL A 64 -9.27 -4.51 -12.50
C VAL A 64 -8.13 -3.49 -12.58
N ASN A 65 -7.80 -3.00 -13.78
CA ASN A 65 -6.80 -1.98 -13.98
C ASN A 65 -7.18 -0.67 -13.28
N LYS A 66 -8.42 -0.20 -13.49
CA LYS A 66 -8.93 1.00 -12.83
C LYS A 66 -8.94 0.84 -11.31
N TYR A 67 -9.46 -0.29 -10.81
CA TYR A 67 -9.45 -0.57 -9.36
C TYR A 67 -8.05 -0.50 -8.76
N ARG A 68 -7.06 -1.04 -9.47
CA ARG A 68 -5.65 -0.99 -9.06
C ARG A 68 -5.11 0.43 -9.05
N ASP A 69 -5.45 1.26 -10.04
CA ASP A 69 -4.97 2.64 -10.12
C ASP A 69 -5.60 3.50 -9.00
N ASP A 70 -6.91 3.38 -8.78
CA ASP A 70 -7.63 4.06 -7.69
C ASP A 70 -7.06 3.68 -6.31
N ALA A 71 -6.75 2.39 -6.10
CA ALA A 71 -6.14 1.91 -4.86
C ALA A 71 -4.69 2.38 -4.67
N LEU A 72 -3.93 2.53 -5.77
CA LEU A 72 -2.55 3.00 -5.73
C LEU A 72 -2.50 4.45 -5.24
N GLU A 73 -3.34 5.32 -5.77
CA GLU A 73 -3.42 6.73 -5.35
C GLU A 73 -3.69 6.81 -3.84
N LYS A 74 -4.67 6.05 -3.35
CA LYS A 74 -4.99 5.97 -1.91
C LYS A 74 -3.80 5.50 -1.06
N PHE A 75 -3.05 4.50 -1.52
CA PHE A 75 -1.90 4.00 -0.76
C PHE A 75 -0.72 4.96 -0.77
N GLU A 76 -0.50 5.70 -1.85
CA GLU A 76 0.53 6.74 -1.92
C GLU A 76 0.21 7.90 -0.97
N GLU A 77 -1.05 8.28 -0.83
CA GLU A 77 -1.48 9.26 0.17
C GLU A 77 -1.32 8.74 1.60
N LEU A 78 -1.61 7.46 1.84
CA LEU A 78 -1.45 6.84 3.15
C LEU A 78 0.03 6.76 3.56
N VAL A 79 0.91 6.32 2.67
CA VAL A 79 2.35 6.18 2.92
C VAL A 79 3.07 7.50 2.67
N SER A 80 2.85 8.46 3.57
CA SER A 80 3.46 9.78 3.50
C SER A 80 4.39 10.07 4.68
N MET A 81 5.62 10.46 4.37
CA MET A 81 6.65 10.84 5.35
C MET A 81 6.24 12.10 6.13
N ASP A 82 5.50 13.02 5.51
CA ASP A 82 4.99 14.26 6.12
C ASP A 82 4.01 13.99 7.27
N ARG A 83 3.57 12.75 7.45
CA ARG A 83 2.70 12.34 8.55
C ARG A 83 3.50 11.93 9.79
N VAL A 84 4.77 11.60 9.66
CA VAL A 84 5.60 11.00 10.72
C VAL A 84 6.50 12.07 11.38
N PRO A 85 6.26 12.46 12.65
CA PRO A 85 6.96 13.59 13.27
C PRO A 85 8.49 13.53 13.24
N PHE A 86 9.06 12.33 13.40
CA PHE A 86 10.51 12.12 13.42
C PHE A 86 11.18 12.09 12.05
N LEU A 87 10.40 12.04 10.95
CA LEU A 87 10.92 11.92 9.59
C LEU A 87 10.68 13.19 8.75
N LYS A 88 10.23 14.28 9.39
CA LYS A 88 10.06 15.59 8.75
C LYS A 88 11.35 16.40 8.75
#